data_AF-A0A419GXF0-F1
#
_entry.id   AF-A0A419GXF0-F1
#
_cell.length_a   1.000
_cell.length_b   1.000
_cell.length_c   1.000
_cell.angle_alpha   90.00
_cell.angle_beta   90.00
_cell.angle_gamma   90.00
#
_symmetry.space_group_name_H-M   'P 1'
#
loop_
_entity.id
_entity.type
_entity.pdbx_description
1 polymer ?
#
loop_
_entity_poly.entity_id
_entity_poly.type
_entity_poly.pdbx_seq_one_letter_code
_entity_poly.pdbx_strand_id
1 'polypeptide(L)'
;MKRIFLAIVLIIGVAATYSFALMGGGMTEGQHQHGDMGKGATEQKHEMMQKGEHMMEHKGMMMHGDMMDGMMDMMHQMSEMMHDMGEKMGDMPKDKMHGMSGMMRDMCSEMNKMSGMMDSGMATEQQMNDMHNRMKEMQERMSDMMK
;
A
#
# COMPACT_ATOMS: atom_id res chain seq x y z
N MET A 1 -23.65 0.31 -38.51
CA MET A 1 -22.28 0.34 -37.95
C MET A 1 -21.65 1.73 -37.93
N LYS A 2 -21.65 2.51 -39.03
CA LYS A 2 -21.03 3.86 -39.07
C LYS A 2 -21.57 4.87 -38.03
N ARG A 3 -22.87 4.79 -37.68
CA ARG A 3 -23.50 5.65 -36.67
C ARG A 3 -23.11 5.32 -35.22
N ILE A 4 -22.80 4.04 -34.94
CA ILE A 4 -22.35 3.58 -33.62
C ILE A 4 -20.90 4.02 -33.39
N PHE A 5 -20.07 3.91 -34.44
CA PHE A 5 -18.68 4.36 -34.38
C PHE A 5 -18.57 5.87 -34.11
N LEU A 6 -19.44 6.67 -34.73
CA LEU A 6 -19.52 8.11 -34.50
C LEU A 6 -19.90 8.48 -33.06
N ALA A 7 -20.81 7.72 -32.43
CA ALA A 7 -21.20 7.95 -31.04
C ALA A 7 -20.05 7.68 -30.06
N ILE A 8 -19.25 6.63 -30.30
CA ILE A 8 -18.11 6.27 -29.44
C ILE A 8 -17.01 7.34 -29.50
N VAL A 9 -16.68 7.83 -30.70
CA VAL A 9 -15.66 8.88 -30.87
C VAL A 9 -16.08 10.18 -30.16
N LEU A 10 -17.37 10.51 -30.20
CA LEU A 10 -17.91 11.73 -29.58
C LEU A 10 -17.84 11.66 -28.04
N ILE A 11 -18.10 10.49 -27.44
CA ILE A 11 -17.98 10.28 -25.99
C ILE A 11 -16.53 10.42 -25.53
N ILE A 12 -15.57 9.86 -26.28
CA ILE A 12 -14.14 9.94 -25.95
C ILE A 12 -13.63 11.38 -26.03
N GLY A 13 -14.08 12.15 -27.04
CA GLY A 13 -13.70 13.56 -27.19
C GLY A 13 -14.17 14.45 -26.03
N VAL A 14 -15.35 14.16 -25.46
CA VAL A 14 -15.89 14.92 -24.32
C VAL A 14 -15.19 14.55 -23.01
N ALA A 15 -14.73 13.32 -22.84
CA ALA A 15 -14.01 12.92 -21.62
C ALA A 15 -12.63 13.58 -21.48
N ALA A 16 -11.95 13.85 -22.60
CA ALA A 16 -10.60 14.41 -22.61
C ALA A 16 -10.51 15.87 -22.12
N THR A 17 -11.62 16.62 -22.09
CA THR A 17 -11.63 18.03 -21.65
C THR A 17 -11.80 18.20 -20.15
N TYR A 18 -12.22 17.16 -19.41
CA TYR A 18 -12.43 17.23 -17.96
C TYR A 18 -11.12 17.12 -17.14
N SER A 19 -10.03 16.63 -17.73
CA SER A 19 -8.76 16.44 -17.02
C SER A 19 -7.92 17.71 -16.86
N PHE A 20 -8.30 18.83 -17.48
CA PHE A 20 -7.50 20.08 -17.47
C PHE A 20 -7.91 21.10 -16.41
N ALA A 21 -8.93 20.83 -15.59
CA ALA A 21 -9.45 21.81 -14.62
C ALA A 21 -9.02 21.58 -13.14
N LEU A 22 -8.24 20.53 -12.83
CA LEU A 22 -7.95 20.14 -11.44
C LEU A 22 -6.48 20.27 -10.99
N MET A 23 -5.71 21.15 -11.64
CA MET A 23 -4.30 21.44 -11.26
C MET A 23 -4.05 22.94 -10.97
N GLY A 24 -5.03 23.62 -10.37
CA GLY A 24 -4.88 25.04 -10.04
C GLY A 24 -5.71 25.47 -8.84
N GLY A 25 -5.16 25.33 -7.63
CA GLY A 25 -5.67 26.05 -6.46
C GLY A 25 -5.46 25.31 -5.15
N GLY A 26 -4.64 25.88 -4.26
CA GLY A 26 -4.69 25.54 -2.83
C GLY A 26 -3.37 25.54 -2.07
N MET A 27 -2.66 26.68 -2.06
CA MET A 27 -1.78 27.01 -0.94
C MET A 27 -2.63 27.41 0.27
N THR A 28 -2.41 26.77 1.41
CA THR A 28 -2.79 27.25 2.76
C THR A 28 -1.86 26.52 3.72
N GLU A 29 -0.68 27.07 4.02
CA GLU A 29 -0.45 28.15 5.00
C GLU A 29 -0.91 27.71 6.40
N GLY A 30 0.08 27.46 7.25
CA GLY A 30 -0.12 26.86 8.57
C GLY A 30 -0.73 27.81 9.58
N GLN A 31 -1.23 27.23 10.67
CA GLN A 31 -1.36 27.97 11.92
C GLN A 31 -1.33 27.02 13.13
N HIS A 32 -0.37 27.28 14.00
CA HIS A 32 -0.29 26.81 15.38
C HIS A 32 -1.50 27.26 16.21
N GLN A 33 -1.96 26.40 17.14
CA GLN A 33 -2.40 26.71 18.53
C GLN A 33 -2.92 25.40 19.15
N HIS A 34 -2.24 24.74 20.10
CA HIS A 34 -2.02 25.05 21.52
C HIS A 34 -3.29 25.01 22.39
N GLY A 35 -3.27 24.11 23.40
CA GLY A 35 -4.23 24.00 24.52
C GLY A 35 -5.23 22.87 24.31
N ASP A 36 -5.57 21.98 25.24
CA ASP A 36 -5.37 21.99 26.69
C ASP A 36 -5.59 20.57 27.24
N MET A 37 -5.20 20.39 28.50
CA MET A 37 -5.04 19.15 29.27
C MET A 37 -6.37 18.43 29.57
N GLY A 38 -6.31 17.11 29.80
CA GLY A 38 -7.44 16.48 30.51
C GLY A 38 -7.47 14.96 30.64
N LYS A 39 -6.57 14.39 31.46
CA LYS A 39 -6.80 13.27 32.40
C LYS A 39 -7.70 12.08 31.98
N GLY A 40 -7.11 10.89 31.91
CA GLY A 40 -7.86 9.63 31.98
C GLY A 40 -6.97 8.39 31.93
N ALA A 41 -6.53 7.95 33.10
CA ALA A 41 -5.64 6.82 33.32
C ALA A 41 -6.05 5.52 32.61
N THR A 42 -5.10 4.87 31.93
CA THR A 42 -4.98 3.41 31.99
C THR A 42 -3.50 3.04 31.81
N GLU A 43 -2.81 2.89 32.95
CA GLU A 43 -1.52 2.23 33.04
C GLU A 43 -1.71 0.72 32.80
N GLN A 44 -1.15 0.19 31.70
CA GLN A 44 -0.62 -1.17 31.67
C GLN A 44 0.39 -1.34 30.53
N LYS A 45 1.65 -1.01 30.86
CA LYS A 45 2.79 -1.94 30.77
C LYS A 45 3.00 -2.68 29.43
N HIS A 46 3.80 -2.07 28.54
CA HIS A 46 4.97 -2.78 28.03
C HIS A 46 6.08 -1.78 27.68
N GLU A 47 7.10 -1.78 28.53
CA GLU A 47 8.45 -1.34 28.20
C GLU A 47 8.94 -2.16 27.00
N MET A 48 9.17 -1.52 25.87
CA MET A 48 10.33 -1.78 25.00
C MET A 48 10.33 -0.77 23.84
N MET A 49 11.50 -0.22 23.55
CA MET A 49 11.84 0.65 22.41
C MET A 49 11.53 2.15 22.53
N GLN A 50 12.02 2.77 23.61
CA GLN A 50 12.58 4.12 23.53
C GLN A 50 14.11 4.01 23.66
N LYS A 51 14.82 3.81 22.55
CA LYS A 51 16.25 4.16 22.41
C LYS A 51 16.70 4.00 20.96
N GLY A 52 17.17 5.09 20.37
CA GLY A 52 17.55 5.23 18.96
C GLY A 52 16.96 6.52 18.40
N GLU A 53 17.15 7.65 19.09
CA GLU A 53 18.24 8.58 18.78
C GLU A 53 18.27 8.97 17.30
N HIS A 54 17.72 10.16 17.04
CA HIS A 54 18.12 11.09 15.99
C HIS A 54 19.57 10.89 15.51
N MET A 55 19.80 10.12 14.45
CA MET A 55 20.93 10.25 13.51
C MET A 55 20.69 9.31 12.32
N MET A 56 20.09 9.81 11.24
CA MET A 56 20.38 9.46 9.83
C MET A 56 19.48 10.32 8.91
N GLU A 57 19.66 11.63 9.01
CA GLU A 57 19.29 12.51 7.89
C GLU A 57 20.17 12.13 6.68
N HIS A 58 19.55 11.90 5.52
CA HIS A 58 20.18 11.79 4.19
C HIS A 58 21.03 10.54 3.84
N LYS A 59 20.70 9.34 4.33
CA LYS A 59 21.32 8.10 3.82
C LYS A 59 20.27 7.00 3.66
N GLY A 60 19.71 6.84 2.47
CA GLY A 60 18.78 5.73 2.20
C GLY A 60 17.59 6.01 1.28
N MET A 61 17.60 7.10 0.50
CA MET A 61 16.71 7.16 -0.67
C MET A 61 17.29 6.24 -1.74
N MET A 62 16.60 5.12 -1.99
CA MET A 62 17.00 4.22 -3.06
C MET A 62 16.80 4.90 -4.42
N MET A 63 17.76 4.70 -5.33
CA MET A 63 17.64 5.16 -6.72
C MET A 63 16.57 4.33 -7.44
N HIS A 64 15.93 4.94 -8.45
CA HIS A 64 14.79 4.36 -9.16
C HIS A 64 15.02 2.93 -9.68
N GLY A 65 16.26 2.58 -10.04
CA GLY A 65 16.64 1.24 -10.53
C GLY A 65 16.59 0.16 -9.46
N ASP A 66 17.29 0.35 -8.34
CA ASP A 66 17.34 -0.63 -7.23
C ASP A 66 15.97 -0.77 -6.55
N MET A 67 15.24 0.35 -6.48
CA MET A 67 13.86 0.37 -6.01
C MET A 67 12.93 -0.43 -6.92
N MET A 68 13.05 -0.28 -8.26
CA MET A 68 12.25 -1.03 -9.22
C MET A 68 12.49 -2.53 -9.11
N ASP A 69 13.75 -2.97 -9.03
CA ASP A 69 14.10 -4.38 -8.94
C ASP A 69 13.52 -5.02 -7.66
N GLY A 70 13.71 -4.37 -6.51
CA GLY A 70 13.14 -4.83 -5.24
C GLY A 70 11.61 -4.84 -5.22
N MET A 71 10.96 -3.86 -5.86
CA MET A 71 9.51 -3.86 -6.00
C MET A 71 9.00 -4.94 -6.97
N MET A 72 9.75 -5.23 -8.02
CA MET A 72 9.38 -6.23 -9.01
C MET A 72 9.43 -7.64 -8.42
N ASP A 73 10.46 -7.94 -7.62
CA ASP A 73 10.55 -9.20 -6.87
C ASP A 73 9.38 -9.35 -5.88
N MET A 74 9.08 -8.28 -5.13
CA MET A 74 7.94 -8.25 -4.23
C MET A 74 6.58 -8.42 -4.95
N MET A 75 6.40 -7.81 -6.12
CA MET A 75 5.21 -8.04 -6.95
C MET A 75 5.13 -9.48 -7.44
N HIS A 76 6.26 -10.10 -7.77
CA HIS A 76 6.30 -11.50 -8.17
C HIS A 76 5.84 -12.41 -7.04
N GLN A 77 6.40 -12.23 -5.83
CA GLN A 77 5.99 -12.97 -4.63
C GLN A 77 4.50 -12.76 -4.32
N MET A 78 4.00 -11.53 -4.44
CA MET A 78 2.57 -11.25 -4.30
C MET A 78 1.73 -11.98 -5.33
N SER A 79 2.14 -11.97 -6.60
CA SER A 79 1.42 -12.66 -7.67
C SER A 79 1.36 -14.17 -7.44
N GLU A 80 2.45 -14.79 -6.96
CA GLU A 80 2.49 -16.21 -6.60
C GLU A 80 1.54 -16.51 -5.44
N MET A 81 1.57 -15.70 -4.37
CA MET A 81 0.60 -15.82 -3.28
C MET A 81 -0.84 -15.74 -3.82
N MET A 82 -1.17 -14.74 -4.64
CA MET A 82 -2.52 -14.63 -5.22
C MET A 82 -2.92 -15.84 -6.07
N HIS A 83 -1.97 -16.42 -6.80
CA HIS A 83 -2.19 -17.62 -7.59
C HIS A 83 -2.54 -18.82 -6.71
N ASP A 84 -1.71 -19.11 -5.71
CA ASP A 84 -1.90 -20.21 -4.76
C ASP A 84 -3.20 -20.03 -3.96
N MET A 85 -3.51 -18.77 -3.61
CA MET A 85 -4.77 -18.40 -2.96
C MET A 85 -5.96 -18.77 -3.84
N GLY A 86 -5.93 -18.37 -5.11
CA GLY A 86 -6.99 -18.61 -6.08
C GLY A 86 -7.21 -20.10 -6.33
N GLU A 87 -6.14 -20.88 -6.43
CA GLU A 87 -6.20 -22.33 -6.64
C GLU A 87 -6.88 -23.02 -5.44
N LYS A 88 -6.52 -22.65 -4.21
CA LYS A 88 -7.04 -23.31 -3.00
C LYS A 88 -8.34 -22.71 -2.47
N MET A 89 -8.79 -21.57 -2.98
CA MET A 89 -9.99 -20.88 -2.47
C MET A 89 -11.27 -21.72 -2.63
N GLY A 90 -11.33 -22.57 -3.67
CA GLY A 90 -12.48 -23.45 -3.94
C GLY A 90 -12.67 -24.55 -2.89
N ASP A 91 -11.57 -25.05 -2.34
CA ASP A 91 -11.56 -26.19 -1.40
C ASP A 91 -11.44 -25.76 0.07
N MET A 92 -11.37 -24.45 0.33
CA MET A 92 -11.13 -23.91 1.67
C MET A 92 -12.41 -23.89 2.51
N PRO A 93 -12.35 -24.36 3.79
CA PRO A 93 -13.51 -24.29 4.67
C PRO A 93 -13.85 -22.84 5.08
N LYS A 94 -15.12 -22.58 5.37
CA LYS A 94 -15.67 -21.22 5.56
C LYS A 94 -15.01 -20.42 6.68
N ASP A 95 -14.58 -21.09 7.74
CA ASP A 95 -13.84 -20.52 8.86
C ASP A 95 -12.48 -19.95 8.41
N LYS A 96 -11.78 -20.66 7.52
CA LYS A 96 -10.53 -20.19 6.93
C LYS A 96 -10.75 -19.13 5.86
N MET A 97 -11.87 -19.16 5.13
CA MET A 97 -12.22 -18.13 4.14
C MET A 97 -12.30 -16.72 4.75
N HIS A 98 -12.73 -16.58 6.00
CA HIS A 98 -12.76 -15.27 6.65
C HIS A 98 -11.35 -14.74 6.92
N GLY A 99 -10.44 -15.59 7.40
CA GLY A 99 -9.01 -15.26 7.53
C GLY A 99 -8.39 -14.87 6.19
N MET A 100 -8.76 -15.61 5.13
CA MET A 100 -8.35 -15.36 3.77
C MET A 100 -8.80 -13.99 3.23
N SER A 101 -10.04 -13.58 3.54
CA SER A 101 -10.55 -12.25 3.18
C SER A 101 -9.80 -11.11 3.89
N GLY A 102 -9.37 -11.34 5.14
CA GLY A 102 -8.52 -10.40 5.87
C GLY A 102 -7.14 -10.28 5.23
N MET A 103 -6.53 -11.40 4.87
CA MET A 103 -5.25 -11.43 4.15
C MET A 103 -5.32 -10.71 2.81
N MET A 104 -6.40 -10.89 2.05
CA MET A 104 -6.61 -10.17 0.79
C MET A 104 -6.64 -8.65 1.01
N ARG A 105 -7.26 -8.20 2.10
CA ARG A 105 -7.33 -6.78 2.46
C ARG A 105 -5.96 -6.23 2.84
N ASP A 106 -5.20 -6.98 3.65
CA ASP A 106 -3.83 -6.62 4.03
C ASP A 106 -2.94 -6.50 2.79
N MET A 107 -3.05 -7.46 1.87
CA MET A 107 -2.32 -7.48 0.61
C MET A 107 -2.68 -6.29 -0.28
N CYS A 108 -3.97 -5.97 -0.45
CA CYS A 108 -4.40 -4.77 -1.18
C CYS A 108 -3.86 -3.48 -0.54
N SER A 109 -3.78 -3.42 0.79
CA SER A 109 -3.20 -2.28 1.50
C SER A 109 -1.71 -2.12 1.20
N GLU A 110 -0.92 -3.21 1.26
CA GLU A 110 0.50 -3.17 0.93
C GLU A 110 0.74 -2.83 -0.55
N MET A 111 -0.10 -3.36 -1.46
CA MET A 111 -0.03 -3.05 -2.88
C MET A 111 -0.34 -1.57 -3.18
N ASN A 112 -1.27 -0.95 -2.45
CA ASN A 112 -1.52 0.49 -2.53
C ASN A 112 -0.32 1.32 -2.03
N LYS A 113 0.34 0.90 -0.95
CA LYS A 113 1.56 1.57 -0.46
C LYS A 113 2.69 1.48 -1.49
N MET A 114 2.88 0.29 -2.07
CA MET A 114 3.85 0.09 -3.15
C MET A 114 3.53 0.98 -4.35
N SER A 115 2.26 1.04 -4.78
CA SER A 115 1.83 1.92 -5.86
C SER A 115 2.12 3.39 -5.56
N GLY A 116 1.91 3.83 -4.32
CA GLY A 116 2.25 5.21 -3.91
C GLY A 116 3.75 5.49 -3.94
N MET A 117 4.58 4.51 -3.56
CA MET A 117 6.04 4.63 -3.67
C MET A 117 6.51 4.63 -5.14
N MET A 118 5.90 3.83 -6.01
CA MET A 118 6.17 3.88 -7.45
C MET A 118 5.79 5.23 -8.06
N ASP A 119 4.62 5.75 -7.70
CA ASP A 119 4.12 7.02 -8.21
C ASP A 119 5.02 8.19 -7.77
N SER A 120 5.49 8.18 -6.52
CA SER A 120 6.45 9.18 -6.03
C SER A 120 7.85 9.00 -6.62
N GLY A 121 8.16 7.82 -7.16
CA GLY A 121 9.49 7.45 -7.63
C GLY A 121 10.56 7.42 -6.53
N MET A 122 10.14 7.43 -5.26
CA MET A 122 11.01 7.49 -4.09
C MET A 122 10.53 6.53 -3.01
N ALA A 123 11.44 5.69 -2.53
CA ALA A 123 11.25 4.86 -1.35
C ALA A 123 12.47 4.95 -0.44
N THR A 124 12.22 4.99 0.87
CA THR A 124 13.27 4.82 1.87
C THR A 124 13.55 3.33 2.06
N GLU A 125 14.79 3.01 2.41
CA GLU A 125 15.19 1.64 2.74
C GLU A 125 14.33 1.04 3.87
N GLN A 126 13.96 1.85 4.87
CA GLN A 126 13.05 1.43 5.93
C GLN A 126 11.67 1.02 5.40
N GLN A 127 11.08 1.79 4.48
CA GLN A 127 9.79 1.45 3.89
C GLN A 127 9.85 0.15 3.08
N MET A 128 10.94 -0.08 2.34
CA MET A 128 11.16 -1.32 1.60
C MET A 128 11.31 -2.53 2.54
N ASN A 129 12.10 -2.38 3.61
CA ASN A 129 12.27 -3.43 4.61
C ASN A 129 10.97 -3.75 5.36
N ASP A 130 10.20 -2.73 5.74
CA ASP A 130 8.89 -2.92 6.39
C ASP A 130 7.91 -3.64 5.48
N MET A 131 7.87 -3.28 4.19
CA MET A 131 7.02 -3.93 3.20
C MET A 131 7.44 -5.39 2.98
N HIS A 132 8.74 -5.66 2.85
CA HIS A 132 9.26 -7.01 2.71
C HIS A 132 8.93 -7.90 3.93
N ASN A 133 9.12 -7.36 5.14
CA ASN A 133 8.77 -8.09 6.37
C ASN A 133 7.27 -8.41 6.45
N ARG A 134 6.41 -7.46 6.08
CA ARG A 134 4.96 -7.67 6.03
C ARG A 134 4.58 -8.72 4.98
N MET A 135 5.21 -8.72 3.81
CA MET A 135 4.97 -9.76 2.80
C MET A 135 5.35 -11.14 3.30
N LYS A 136 6.49 -11.27 3.98
CA LYS A 136 6.92 -12.53 4.58
C LYS A 136 5.95 -13.01 5.66
N GLU A 137 5.48 -12.11 6.52
CA GLU A 137 4.46 -12.44 7.53
C GLU A 137 3.15 -12.92 6.88
N MET A 138 2.70 -12.25 5.80
CA MET A 138 1.55 -12.70 5.03
C MET A 138 1.77 -14.09 4.44
N GLN A 139 2.94 -14.35 3.86
CA GLN A 139 3.29 -15.67 3.31
C GLN A 139 3.26 -16.77 4.38
N GLU A 140 3.79 -16.51 5.58
CA GLU A 140 3.77 -17.45 6.70
C GLU A 140 2.34 -17.74 7.17
N ARG A 141 1.53 -16.70 7.36
CA ARG A 141 0.10 -16.82 7.71
C ARG A 141 -0.67 -17.59 6.63
N MET A 142 -0.30 -17.41 5.36
CA MET A 142 -0.96 -18.04 4.23
C MET A 142 -0.66 -19.53 4.20
N SER A 143 0.62 -19.87 4.37
CA SER A 143 1.08 -21.26 4.48
C SER A 143 0.37 -21.99 5.62
N ASP A 144 0.18 -21.33 6.76
CA ASP A 144 -0.54 -21.90 7.90
C ASP A 144 -2.04 -22.13 7.60
N MET A 145 -2.70 -21.19 6.94
CA MET A 145 -4.09 -21.37 6.51
C MET A 145 -4.25 -22.48 5.46
N MET A 146 -3.23 -22.70 4.63
CA MET A 146 -3.23 -23.70 3.56
C MET A 146 -2.84 -25.12 4.01
N LYS A 147 -2.35 -25.29 5.24
CA LYS A 147 -2.13 -26.60 5.88
C LYS A 147 -3.44 -27.18 6.39
#